data_AF-A0A519GIM7-F1
#
_entry.id   AF-A0A519GIM7-F1
#
_cell.length_a   1.000
_cell.length_b   1.000
_cell.length_c   1.000
_cell.angle_alpha   90.00
_cell.angle_beta   90.00
_cell.angle_gamma   90.00
#
_symmetry.space_group_name_H-M   'P 1'
#
loop_
_entity.id
_entity.type
_entity.pdbx_description
1 polymer ?
#
loop_
_entity_poly.entity_id
_entity_poly.type
_entity_poly.pdbx_seq_one_letter_code
_entity_poly.pdbx_strand_id
1 'polypeptide(L)'
;MIEQMTLRDLGVIAQATLPVGPGFTAITGETGAGKTMVVTGLGLLLGQRADSGAVRSGAPQASVEGVWIVPENGPVAERVREAGGDVEPSGGGKAELYLGRTISSEGRGRATVGGRTAPAGVLSDLADQLVVVHGQSDQLRLRSAAAQRDALDRFAGAPVAAALDDYRSALDHARTVGEELRRLTEDRDERAREADELREALAEIEALDPQPGEDADLAQRAERLANAEELRVAAATAHAALSSDDDQPDAIGLLAEARRVLERSAHNDTRLAELAEQIGELGYRAADIAAEVSGYLADLDETGPHELAAVEERRAALGALIRRHGTLDDALALQRDGGSRLLELDDDSDRIERLTASQAHAAEALDAAASALTTARVEAAQR
;
A
#
# COMPACT_ATOMS: atom_id res chain seq x y z
N MET A 1 15.17 21.55 -39.99
CA MET A 1 15.01 21.23 -41.43
C MET A 1 15.75 19.94 -41.72
N ILE A 2 15.18 19.02 -42.52
CA ILE A 2 15.91 17.83 -42.98
C ILE A 2 16.93 18.21 -44.05
N GLU A 3 18.17 17.74 -43.92
CA GLU A 3 19.28 18.01 -44.85
C GLU A 3 19.61 16.79 -45.71
N GLN A 4 19.46 15.59 -45.15
CA GLN A 4 19.75 14.36 -45.86
C GLN A 4 18.89 13.22 -45.34
N MET A 5 18.52 12.31 -46.25
CA MET A 5 17.92 11.01 -45.91
C MET A 5 18.64 9.88 -46.64
N THR A 6 19.08 8.87 -45.91
CA THR A 6 19.71 7.67 -46.46
C THR A 6 18.78 6.48 -46.25
N LEU A 7 18.50 5.74 -47.32
CA LEU A 7 17.66 4.54 -47.31
C LEU A 7 18.50 3.34 -47.76
N ARG A 8 18.32 2.20 -47.09
CA ARG A 8 18.93 0.92 -47.45
C ARG A 8 17.88 -0.19 -47.39
N ASP A 9 17.86 -1.02 -48.42
CA ASP A 9 17.03 -2.22 -48.56
C ASP A 9 15.53 -1.98 -48.27
N LEU A 10 15.00 -0.83 -48.70
CA LEU A 10 13.60 -0.44 -48.53
C LEU A 10 12.83 -0.60 -49.85
N GLY A 11 11.95 -1.58 -49.92
CA GLY A 11 11.15 -1.94 -51.09
C GLY A 11 12.01 -2.18 -52.34
N VAL A 12 11.91 -1.29 -53.33
CA VAL A 12 12.70 -1.37 -54.57
C VAL A 12 14.11 -0.73 -54.45
N ILE A 13 14.38 -0.02 -53.34
CA ILE A 13 15.62 0.72 -53.13
C ILE A 13 16.65 -0.20 -52.46
N ALA A 14 17.75 -0.50 -53.16
CA ALA A 14 18.91 -1.17 -52.58
C ALA A 14 19.66 -0.22 -51.62
N GLN A 15 20.03 0.95 -52.13
CA GLN A 15 20.64 2.02 -51.35
C GLN A 15 20.36 3.34 -52.09
N ALA A 16 19.97 4.37 -51.35
CA ALA A 16 19.82 5.72 -51.86
C ALA A 16 20.21 6.73 -50.79
N THR A 17 20.92 7.79 -51.17
CA THR A 17 21.15 8.96 -50.33
C THR A 17 20.53 10.16 -51.02
N LEU A 18 19.57 10.79 -50.36
CA LEU A 18 18.80 11.93 -50.85
C LEU A 18 19.21 13.18 -50.06
N PRO A 19 20.03 14.07 -50.64
CA PRO A 19 20.21 15.40 -50.08
C PRO A 19 18.92 16.21 -50.26
N VAL A 20 18.48 16.90 -49.21
CA VAL A 20 17.29 17.76 -49.19
C VAL A 20 17.75 19.19 -48.91
N GLY A 21 17.68 20.02 -49.95
CA GLY A 21 18.07 21.43 -49.87
C GLY A 21 16.96 22.32 -49.31
N PRO A 22 17.29 23.56 -48.90
CA PRO A 22 16.32 24.51 -48.38
C PRO A 22 15.33 24.94 -49.47
N GLY A 23 14.10 25.26 -49.07
CA GLY A 23 13.06 25.71 -49.98
C GLY A 23 12.26 24.56 -50.60
N PHE A 24 12.10 24.55 -51.92
CA PHE A 24 11.23 23.61 -52.62
C PHE A 24 12.03 22.46 -53.24
N THR A 25 11.84 21.25 -52.72
CA THR A 25 12.42 20.02 -53.28
C THR A 25 11.33 19.21 -53.99
N ALA A 26 11.51 18.96 -55.29
CA ALA A 26 10.60 18.15 -56.09
C ALA A 26 11.23 16.79 -56.43
N ILE A 27 10.49 15.71 -56.15
CA ILE A 27 10.90 14.34 -56.47
C ILE A 27 10.07 13.83 -57.66
N THR A 28 10.74 13.56 -58.77
CA THR A 28 10.14 13.12 -60.04
C THR A 28 10.74 11.80 -60.51
N GLY A 29 10.04 11.03 -61.34
CA GLY A 29 10.54 9.77 -61.90
C GLY A 29 9.55 9.08 -62.84
N GLU A 30 9.99 8.00 -63.49
CA GLU A 30 9.21 7.23 -64.48
C GLU A 30 8.20 6.27 -63.84
N THR A 31 8.52 5.67 -62.69
CA THR A 31 7.63 4.77 -61.95
C THR A 31 7.31 5.32 -60.55
N GLY A 32 6.10 5.04 -60.05
CA GLY A 32 5.65 5.51 -58.73
C GLY A 32 6.35 4.84 -57.54
N ALA A 33 6.98 3.67 -57.75
CA ALA A 33 7.54 2.85 -56.68
C ALA A 33 8.67 3.55 -55.90
N GLY A 34 9.59 4.24 -56.59
CA GLY A 34 10.70 4.97 -55.94
C GLY A 34 10.21 6.14 -55.10
N LYS A 35 9.26 6.93 -55.62
CA LYS A 35 8.65 8.05 -54.87
C LYS A 35 7.92 7.55 -53.62
N THR A 36 7.14 6.47 -53.75
CA THR A 36 6.44 5.88 -52.60
C THR A 36 7.44 5.42 -51.53
N MET A 37 8.53 4.74 -51.90
CA MET A 37 9.54 4.30 -50.92
C MET A 37 10.23 5.46 -50.22
N VAL A 38 10.47 6.59 -50.89
CA VAL A 38 11.00 7.80 -50.24
C VAL A 38 10.00 8.37 -49.23
N VAL A 39 8.70 8.44 -49.58
CA VAL A 39 7.65 8.90 -48.65
C VAL A 39 7.50 7.94 -47.47
N THR A 40 7.51 6.63 -47.72
CA THR A 40 7.50 5.60 -46.68
C THR A 40 8.71 5.75 -45.77
N GLY A 41 9.91 5.96 -46.32
CA GLY A 41 11.12 6.17 -45.53
C GLY A 41 11.04 7.39 -44.62
N LEU A 42 10.51 8.50 -45.13
CA LEU A 42 10.23 9.68 -44.32
C LEU A 42 9.21 9.36 -43.21
N GLY A 43 8.12 8.67 -43.52
CA GLY A 43 7.12 8.25 -42.51
C GLY A 43 7.72 7.41 -41.39
N LEU A 44 8.65 6.50 -41.72
CA LEU A 44 9.36 5.68 -40.74
C LEU A 44 10.26 6.49 -39.80
N LEU A 45 10.92 7.52 -40.33
CA LEU A 45 11.70 8.47 -39.53
C LEU A 45 10.82 9.35 -38.62
N LEU A 46 9.54 9.54 -38.98
CA LEU A 46 8.53 10.24 -38.18
C LEU A 46 7.79 9.32 -37.19
N GLY A 47 8.26 8.08 -37.00
CA GLY A 47 7.71 7.14 -36.03
C GLY A 47 6.43 6.44 -36.49
N GLN A 48 6.06 6.50 -37.79
CA GLN A 48 4.95 5.72 -38.32
C GLN A 48 5.19 4.21 -38.14
N ARG A 49 4.08 3.45 -38.12
CA ARG A 49 4.13 2.00 -37.91
C ARG A 49 4.93 1.34 -39.04
N ALA A 50 5.90 0.54 -38.62
CA ALA A 50 6.73 -0.25 -39.51
C ALA A 50 5.94 -1.45 -40.07
N ASP A 51 5.96 -1.62 -41.39
CA ASP A 51 5.45 -2.80 -42.09
C ASP A 51 6.64 -3.63 -42.57
N SER A 52 6.70 -4.92 -42.20
CA SER A 52 7.76 -5.83 -42.66
C SER A 52 7.72 -6.05 -44.17
N GLY A 53 6.57 -5.82 -44.82
CA GLY A 53 6.44 -5.81 -46.28
C GLY A 53 7.22 -4.68 -46.97
N ALA A 54 7.72 -3.69 -46.22
CA ALA A 54 8.60 -2.65 -46.74
C ALA A 54 10.07 -3.11 -46.86
N VAL A 55 10.45 -4.26 -46.29
CA VAL A 55 11.81 -4.80 -46.43
C VAL A 55 12.00 -5.39 -47.83
N ARG A 56 13.09 -5.01 -48.50
CA ARG A 56 13.42 -5.50 -49.84
C ARG A 56 13.54 -7.02 -49.85
N SER A 57 12.98 -7.66 -50.88
CA SER A 57 13.03 -9.12 -51.03
C SER A 57 14.49 -9.63 -51.03
N GLY A 58 14.77 -10.60 -50.18
CA GLY A 58 16.12 -11.17 -49.98
C GLY A 58 17.00 -10.42 -48.99
N ALA A 59 16.57 -9.29 -48.43
CA ALA A 59 17.30 -8.57 -47.39
C ALA A 59 16.78 -8.93 -45.98
N PRO A 60 17.66 -9.00 -44.96
CA PRO A 60 17.25 -9.32 -43.58
C PRO A 60 16.59 -8.13 -42.85
N GLN A 61 16.87 -6.90 -43.28
CA GLN A 61 16.34 -5.68 -42.68
C GLN A 61 16.39 -4.50 -43.66
N ALA A 62 15.54 -3.50 -43.43
CA ALA A 62 15.60 -2.19 -44.07
C ALA A 62 16.03 -1.13 -43.04
N SER A 63 16.71 -0.08 -43.48
CA SER A 63 17.06 1.06 -42.62
C SER A 63 16.85 2.39 -43.32
N VAL A 64 16.43 3.37 -42.54
CA VAL A 64 16.31 4.76 -42.96
C VAL A 64 16.95 5.64 -41.90
N GLU A 65 17.82 6.53 -42.33
CA GLU A 65 18.53 7.50 -41.50
C GLU A 65 18.28 8.89 -42.06
N GLY A 66 18.17 9.88 -41.19
CA GLY A 66 18.05 11.27 -41.60
C GLY A 66 18.86 12.20 -40.70
N VAL A 67 19.26 13.32 -41.29
CA VAL A 67 19.99 14.40 -40.62
C VAL A 67 19.12 15.65 -40.66
N TRP A 68 18.87 16.25 -39.50
CA TRP A 68 18.13 17.49 -39.37
C TRP A 68 19.02 18.58 -38.78
N ILE A 69 18.89 19.79 -39.31
CA ILE A 69 19.38 21.00 -38.68
C ILE A 69 18.31 21.56 -37.76
N VAL A 70 18.60 21.63 -36.46
CA VAL A 70 17.70 22.10 -35.40
C VAL A 70 18.39 23.18 -34.57
N PRO A 71 17.65 24.02 -33.83
CA PRO A 71 18.25 24.88 -32.81
C PRO A 71 19.02 24.04 -31.79
N GLU A 72 20.20 24.49 -31.38
CA GLU A 72 21.03 23.82 -30.36
C GLU A 72 20.31 23.74 -29.01
N ASN A 73 19.45 24.72 -28.72
CA ASN A 73 18.61 24.77 -27.53
C ASN A 73 17.14 24.96 -27.93
N GLY A 74 16.23 24.31 -27.20
CA GLY A 74 14.79 24.35 -27.43
C GLY A 74 14.11 22.99 -27.27
N PRO A 75 12.80 22.90 -27.55
CA PRO A 75 11.97 21.76 -27.18
C PRO A 75 12.40 20.46 -27.89
N VAL A 76 12.91 20.54 -29.12
CA VAL A 76 13.47 19.38 -29.84
C VAL A 76 14.73 18.85 -29.16
N ALA A 77 15.69 19.74 -28.84
CA ALA A 77 16.95 19.35 -28.22
C ALA A 77 16.74 18.82 -26.79
N GLU A 78 15.80 19.39 -26.04
CA GLU A 78 15.39 18.91 -24.72
C GLU A 78 14.80 17.50 -24.80
N ARG A 79 13.84 17.28 -25.71
CA ARG A 79 13.22 15.96 -25.89
C ARG A 79 14.22 14.89 -26.31
N VAL A 80 15.20 15.22 -27.14
CA VAL A 80 16.31 14.34 -27.53
C VAL A 80 17.16 13.95 -26.31
N ARG A 81 17.51 14.94 -25.47
CA ARG A 81 18.28 14.73 -24.24
C ARG A 81 17.52 13.89 -23.21
N GLU A 82 16.21 14.11 -23.05
CA GLU A 82 15.34 13.26 -22.21
C GLU A 82 15.31 11.81 -22.67
N ALA A 83 15.34 11.59 -23.99
CA ALA A 83 15.45 10.25 -24.57
C ALA A 83 16.87 9.65 -24.47
N GLY A 84 17.82 10.39 -23.90
CA GLY A 84 19.20 10.00 -23.66
C GLY A 84 20.15 10.22 -24.83
N GLY A 85 19.69 10.74 -25.96
CA GLY A 85 20.51 11.10 -27.14
C GLY A 85 21.07 12.52 -27.05
N ASP A 86 21.80 12.93 -28.08
CA ASP A 86 22.38 14.28 -28.16
C ASP A 86 22.23 14.92 -29.55
N VAL A 87 22.43 16.24 -29.64
CA VAL A 87 22.51 16.99 -30.89
C VAL A 87 23.92 17.52 -31.08
N GLU A 88 24.48 17.44 -32.30
CA GLU A 88 25.88 17.81 -32.56
C GLU A 88 25.97 19.29 -32.98
N PRO A 89 26.66 20.16 -32.23
CA PRO A 89 26.73 21.58 -32.57
C PRO A 89 27.38 21.82 -33.94
N SER A 90 26.68 22.54 -34.83
CA SER A 90 27.17 22.89 -36.17
C SER A 90 27.48 24.39 -36.32
N GLY A 91 27.32 25.17 -35.25
CA GLY A 91 27.65 26.59 -35.16
C GLY A 91 26.47 27.52 -35.43
N GLY A 92 26.56 28.78 -34.98
CA GLY A 92 25.50 29.77 -35.15
C GLY A 92 24.20 29.46 -34.40
N GLY A 93 24.28 28.76 -33.26
CA GLY A 93 23.14 28.33 -32.46
C GLY A 93 22.33 27.17 -33.05
N LYS A 94 22.91 26.45 -34.02
CA LYS A 94 22.30 25.29 -34.68
C LYS A 94 23.10 24.01 -34.36
N ALA A 95 22.40 22.89 -34.43
CA ALA A 95 22.95 21.56 -34.24
C ALA A 95 22.38 20.57 -35.26
N GLU A 96 23.15 19.53 -35.54
CA GLU A 96 22.75 18.35 -36.33
C GLU A 96 22.11 17.31 -35.42
N LEU A 97 20.92 16.85 -35.80
CA LEU A 97 20.18 15.78 -35.15
C LEU A 97 20.10 14.58 -36.09
N TYR A 98 20.68 13.47 -35.64
CA TYR A 98 20.65 12.19 -36.34
C TYR A 98 19.47 11.35 -35.85
N LEU A 99 18.54 11.02 -36.75
CA LEU A 99 17.44 10.07 -36.45
C LEU A 99 17.55 8.86 -37.36
N GLY A 100 17.17 7.70 -36.84
CA GLY A 100 17.20 6.46 -37.60
C GLY A 100 16.08 5.50 -37.24
N ARG A 101 15.71 4.67 -38.21
CA ARG A 101 14.74 3.59 -38.07
C ARG A 101 15.24 2.36 -38.82
N THR A 102 15.32 1.24 -38.13
CA THR A 102 15.61 -0.08 -38.71
C THR A 102 14.41 -1.00 -38.52
N ILE A 103 14.08 -1.79 -39.53
CA ILE A 103 12.97 -2.76 -39.51
C ILE A 103 13.50 -4.08 -40.03
N SER A 104 13.34 -5.16 -39.26
CA SER A 104 13.66 -6.51 -39.72
C SER A 104 12.53 -7.11 -40.56
N SER A 105 12.86 -8.06 -41.43
CA SER A 105 11.86 -8.86 -42.15
C SER A 105 10.92 -9.64 -41.21
N GLU A 106 11.36 -9.88 -39.97
CA GLU A 106 10.58 -10.50 -38.89
C GLU A 106 9.65 -9.53 -38.14
N GLY A 107 9.60 -8.25 -38.56
CA GLY A 107 8.68 -7.25 -38.00
C GLY A 107 9.17 -6.54 -36.73
N ARG A 108 10.41 -6.78 -36.28
CA ARG A 108 11.00 -6.05 -35.16
C ARG A 108 11.57 -4.72 -35.66
N GLY A 109 11.19 -3.62 -35.02
CA GLY A 109 11.66 -2.28 -35.33
C GLY A 109 12.57 -1.74 -34.23
N ARG A 110 13.60 -0.98 -34.61
CA ARG A 110 14.46 -0.23 -33.70
C ARG A 110 14.56 1.22 -34.17
N ALA A 111 14.40 2.17 -33.24
CA ALA A 111 14.59 3.59 -33.50
C ALA A 111 15.88 4.09 -32.84
N THR A 112 16.53 5.06 -33.49
CA THR A 112 17.67 5.79 -32.96
C THR A 112 17.41 7.30 -33.02
N VAL A 113 17.82 7.99 -31.97
CA VAL A 113 17.65 9.44 -31.78
C VAL A 113 18.94 9.97 -31.19
N GLY A 114 19.58 10.93 -31.87
CA GLY A 114 20.82 11.55 -31.37
C GLY A 114 21.93 10.55 -31.07
N GLY A 115 22.10 9.55 -31.95
CA GLY A 115 23.12 8.50 -31.80
C GLY A 115 22.79 7.37 -30.83
N ARG A 116 21.64 7.40 -30.13
CA ARG A 116 21.25 6.34 -29.17
C ARG A 116 19.93 5.67 -29.51
N THR A 117 19.73 4.45 -29.02
CA THR A 117 18.48 3.71 -29.22
C THR A 117 17.37 4.31 -28.36
N ALA A 118 16.20 4.52 -28.92
CA ALA A 118 15.04 5.09 -28.23
C ALA A 118 13.74 4.35 -28.60
N PRO A 119 12.68 4.45 -27.78
CA PRO A 119 11.35 3.98 -28.15
C PRO A 119 10.83 4.65 -29.42
N ALA A 120 10.01 3.93 -30.20
CA ALA A 120 9.41 4.44 -31.44
C ALA A 120 8.59 5.73 -31.23
N GLY A 121 7.92 5.86 -30.09
CA GLY A 121 7.12 7.04 -29.75
C GLY A 121 7.92 8.33 -29.66
N VAL A 122 9.22 8.25 -29.31
CA VAL A 122 10.10 9.43 -29.30
C VAL A 122 10.25 10.03 -30.69
N LEU A 123 10.32 9.21 -31.74
CA LEU A 123 10.34 9.71 -33.12
C LEU A 123 9.03 10.42 -33.48
N SER A 124 7.89 9.93 -32.98
CA SER A 124 6.58 10.56 -33.20
C SER A 124 6.45 11.90 -32.46
N ASP A 125 6.91 11.97 -31.20
CA ASP A 125 6.92 13.22 -30.43
C ASP A 125 7.79 14.31 -31.11
N LEU A 126 8.95 13.90 -31.63
CA LEU A 126 9.86 14.78 -32.36
C LEU A 126 9.31 15.17 -33.74
N ALA A 127 8.62 14.25 -34.43
CA ALA A 127 8.04 14.48 -35.75
C ALA A 127 7.09 15.70 -35.76
N ASP A 128 6.27 15.85 -34.71
CA ASP A 128 5.31 16.95 -34.58
C ASP A 128 5.95 18.34 -34.58
N GLN A 129 7.24 18.42 -34.23
CA GLN A 129 8.03 19.66 -34.20
C GLN A 129 8.96 19.80 -35.40
N LEU A 130 9.33 18.69 -36.08
CA LEU A 130 10.36 18.67 -37.12
C LEU A 130 9.81 18.69 -38.55
N VAL A 131 8.65 18.08 -38.80
CA VAL A 131 8.08 17.94 -40.14
C VAL A 131 6.56 18.08 -40.09
N VAL A 132 6.00 18.88 -40.99
CA VAL A 132 4.56 18.89 -41.27
C VAL A 132 4.33 18.11 -42.55
N VAL A 133 3.68 16.94 -42.46
CA VAL A 133 3.37 16.10 -43.63
C VAL A 133 1.94 16.37 -44.08
N HIS A 134 1.81 17.17 -45.14
CA HIS A 134 0.51 17.45 -45.74
C HIS A 134 -0.04 16.22 -46.50
N GLY A 135 -1.09 15.60 -45.93
CA GLY A 135 -1.80 14.42 -46.44
C GLY A 135 -3.14 14.19 -45.74
N GLN A 136 -3.81 13.05 -45.95
CA GLN A 136 -5.13 12.75 -45.35
C GLN A 136 -5.16 12.83 -43.81
N SER A 137 -4.01 12.64 -43.15
CA SER A 137 -3.87 12.68 -41.68
C SER A 137 -3.87 14.12 -41.09
N ASP A 138 -3.46 15.14 -41.84
CA ASP A 138 -3.43 16.54 -41.37
C ASP A 138 -4.84 17.15 -41.20
N GLN A 139 -5.85 16.60 -41.91
CA GLN A 139 -7.23 17.01 -41.72
C GLN A 139 -7.75 16.71 -40.31
N LEU A 140 -7.18 15.74 -39.59
CA LEU A 140 -7.61 15.40 -38.23
C LEU A 140 -7.03 16.36 -37.19
N ARG A 141 -5.79 16.84 -37.36
CA ARG A 141 -5.11 17.73 -36.40
C ARG A 141 -5.75 19.12 -36.36
N LEU A 142 -6.07 19.70 -37.53
CA LEU A 142 -6.80 20.98 -37.64
C LEU A 142 -8.28 20.88 -37.22
N ARG A 143 -8.86 19.67 -37.20
CA ARG A 143 -10.23 19.42 -36.72
C ARG A 143 -10.30 19.16 -35.22
N SER A 144 -9.17 19.05 -34.52
CA SER A 144 -9.19 18.85 -33.08
C SER A 144 -9.74 20.09 -32.37
N ALA A 145 -10.53 19.88 -31.31
CA ALA A 145 -11.07 20.98 -30.51
C ALA A 145 -9.96 21.88 -29.92
N ALA A 146 -8.80 21.30 -29.60
CA ALA A 146 -7.64 22.03 -29.11
C ALA A 146 -7.04 22.97 -30.17
N ALA A 147 -6.84 22.49 -31.41
CA ALA A 147 -6.32 23.31 -32.49
C ALA A 147 -7.32 24.38 -32.94
N GLN A 148 -8.62 24.07 -32.96
CA GLN A 148 -9.68 25.04 -33.28
C GLN A 148 -9.75 26.16 -32.22
N ARG A 149 -9.64 25.80 -30.93
CA ARG A 149 -9.61 26.76 -29.83
C ARG A 149 -8.36 27.63 -29.88
N ASP A 150 -7.19 27.05 -30.11
CA ASP A 150 -5.94 27.81 -30.25
C ASP A 150 -5.96 28.75 -31.46
N ALA A 151 -6.54 28.31 -32.59
CA ALA A 151 -6.74 29.19 -33.75
C ALA A 151 -7.68 30.36 -33.44
N LEU A 152 -8.80 30.09 -32.75
CA LEU A 152 -9.74 31.13 -32.30
C LEU A 152 -9.09 32.11 -31.32
N ASP A 153 -8.36 31.61 -30.33
CA ASP A 153 -7.68 32.44 -29.33
C ASP A 153 -6.65 33.37 -29.98
N ARG A 154 -5.88 32.85 -30.94
CA ARG A 154 -4.93 33.66 -31.73
C ARG A 154 -5.62 34.69 -32.61
N PHE A 155 -6.76 34.35 -33.23
CA PHE A 155 -7.54 35.30 -34.02
C PHE A 155 -8.18 36.40 -33.16
N ALA A 156 -8.66 36.03 -31.97
CA ALA A 156 -9.43 36.90 -31.12
C ALA A 156 -8.63 38.08 -30.53
N GLY A 157 -7.31 37.92 -30.40
CA GLY A 157 -6.38 38.97 -30.00
C GLY A 157 -6.41 39.29 -28.49
N ALA A 158 -6.06 40.54 -28.15
CA ALA A 158 -5.83 40.97 -26.77
C ALA A 158 -6.98 40.69 -25.76
N PRO A 159 -8.27 40.82 -26.12
CA PRO A 159 -9.36 40.57 -25.17
C PRO A 159 -9.44 39.12 -24.68
N VAL A 160 -9.25 38.15 -25.58
CA VAL A 160 -9.23 36.72 -25.21
C VAL A 160 -7.91 36.35 -24.53
N ALA A 161 -6.79 36.96 -24.94
CA ALA A 161 -5.50 36.74 -24.28
C ALA A 161 -5.54 37.15 -22.79
N ALA A 162 -6.08 38.33 -22.47
CA ALA A 162 -6.21 38.79 -21.08
C ALA A 162 -7.13 37.86 -20.26
N ALA A 163 -8.32 37.52 -20.79
CA ALA A 163 -9.24 36.60 -20.10
C ALA A 163 -8.65 35.18 -19.93
N LEU A 164 -7.80 34.74 -20.87
CA LEU A 164 -7.11 33.45 -20.78
C LEU A 164 -6.04 33.47 -19.70
N ASP A 165 -5.31 34.56 -19.54
CA ASP A 165 -4.30 34.72 -18.49
C ASP A 165 -4.96 34.80 -17.10
N ASP A 166 -6.07 35.52 -16.97
CA ASP A 166 -6.87 35.57 -15.73
C ASP A 166 -7.38 34.17 -15.34
N TYR A 167 -7.91 33.42 -16.31
CA TYR A 167 -8.33 32.02 -16.10
C TYR A 167 -7.18 31.12 -15.67
N ARG A 168 -6.01 31.24 -16.31
CA ARG A 168 -4.81 30.45 -15.96
C ARG A 168 -4.33 30.78 -14.54
N SER A 169 -4.32 32.05 -14.16
CA SER A 169 -3.94 32.48 -12.81
C SER A 169 -4.92 31.94 -11.76
N ALA A 170 -6.23 32.02 -12.02
CA ALA A 170 -7.25 31.46 -11.12
C ALA A 170 -7.13 29.93 -10.99
N LEU A 171 -6.84 29.24 -12.11
CA LEU A 171 -6.64 27.79 -12.12
C LEU A 171 -5.41 27.37 -11.32
N ASP A 172 -4.29 28.09 -11.46
CA ASP A 172 -3.06 27.82 -10.73
C ASP A 172 -3.23 28.04 -9.23
N HIS A 173 -3.92 29.13 -8.85
CA HIS A 173 -4.26 29.40 -7.45
C HIS A 173 -5.17 28.30 -6.85
N ALA A 174 -6.24 27.91 -7.56
CA ALA A 174 -7.14 26.85 -7.11
C ALA A 174 -6.43 25.50 -6.94
N ARG A 175 -5.49 25.16 -7.84
CA ARG A 175 -4.64 23.97 -7.72
C ARG A 175 -3.73 24.04 -6.50
N THR A 176 -3.05 25.17 -6.30
CA THR A 176 -2.14 25.37 -5.18
C THR A 176 -2.87 25.20 -3.83
N VAL A 177 -4.02 25.86 -3.66
CA VAL A 177 -4.84 25.75 -2.44
C VAL A 177 -5.37 24.32 -2.26
N GLY A 178 -5.82 23.69 -3.34
CA GLY A 178 -6.30 22.30 -3.31
C GLY A 178 -5.21 21.29 -2.93
N GLU A 179 -3.98 21.46 -3.43
CA GLU A 179 -2.84 20.62 -3.09
C GLU A 179 -2.39 20.82 -1.64
N GLU A 180 -2.39 22.05 -1.13
CA GLU A 180 -2.09 22.32 0.27
C GLU A 180 -3.14 21.73 1.21
N LEU A 181 -4.43 21.93 0.91
CA LEU A 181 -5.53 21.34 1.68
C LEU A 181 -5.48 19.82 1.65
N ARG A 182 -5.23 19.21 0.48
CA ARG A 182 -5.12 17.76 0.34
C ARG A 182 -3.98 17.20 1.21
N ARG A 183 -2.79 17.81 1.14
CA ARG A 183 -1.65 17.39 1.99
C ARG A 183 -2.01 17.45 3.48
N LEU A 184 -2.57 18.57 3.93
CA LEU A 184 -2.94 18.73 5.34
C LEU A 184 -4.08 17.80 5.78
N THR A 185 -5.02 17.47 4.88
CA THR A 185 -6.15 16.58 5.16
C THR A 185 -5.72 15.11 5.18
N GLU A 186 -4.88 14.69 4.23
CA GLU A 186 -4.28 13.34 4.21
C GLU A 186 -3.46 13.10 5.49
N ASP A 187 -2.65 14.08 5.90
CA ASP A 187 -1.91 14.02 7.16
C ASP A 187 -2.83 14.08 8.39
N ARG A 188 -4.00 14.73 8.31
CA ARG A 188 -4.97 14.78 9.40
C ARG A 188 -5.71 13.47 9.57
N ASP A 189 -6.19 12.86 8.50
CA ASP A 189 -7.00 11.64 8.59
C ASP A 189 -6.17 10.44 9.11
N GLU A 190 -4.86 10.44 8.85
CA GLU A 190 -3.92 9.50 9.47
C GLU A 190 -3.71 9.82 10.96
N ARG A 191 -3.44 11.10 11.29
CA ARG A 191 -3.27 11.54 12.69
C ARG A 191 -4.52 11.34 13.55
N ALA A 192 -5.72 11.51 12.98
CA ALA A 192 -6.99 11.30 13.65
C ALA A 192 -7.20 9.81 13.94
N ARG A 193 -6.86 8.92 12.99
CA ARG A 193 -6.87 7.48 13.22
C ARG A 193 -5.88 7.08 14.31
N GLU A 194 -4.65 7.61 14.26
CA GLU A 194 -3.65 7.39 15.32
C GLU A 194 -4.16 7.89 16.68
N ALA A 195 -4.81 9.05 16.73
CA ALA A 195 -5.36 9.61 17.97
C ALA A 195 -6.51 8.76 18.52
N ASP A 196 -7.41 8.26 17.68
CA ASP A 196 -8.51 7.40 18.11
C ASP A 196 -8.01 6.04 18.64
N GLU A 197 -7.07 5.41 17.94
CA GLU A 197 -6.41 4.18 18.40
C GLU A 197 -5.70 4.40 19.75
N LEU A 198 -5.01 5.53 19.90
CA LEU A 198 -4.32 5.88 21.14
C LEU A 198 -5.29 6.18 22.29
N ARG A 199 -6.43 6.83 22.03
CA ARG A 199 -7.49 7.06 23.04
C ARG A 199 -8.09 5.74 23.52
N GLU A 200 -8.39 4.82 22.60
CA GLU A 200 -8.92 3.49 22.95
C GLU A 200 -7.92 2.69 23.79
N ALA A 201 -6.64 2.69 23.39
CA ALA A 201 -5.57 2.02 24.14
C ALA A 201 -5.40 2.61 25.55
N LEU A 202 -5.38 3.93 25.69
CA LEU A 202 -5.26 4.59 26.99
C LEU A 202 -6.46 4.31 27.89
N ALA A 203 -7.67 4.33 27.35
CA ALA A 203 -8.89 4.02 28.10
C ALA A 203 -8.91 2.57 28.61
N GLU A 204 -8.41 1.62 27.82
CA GLU A 204 -8.27 0.23 28.25
C GLU A 204 -7.24 0.09 29.40
N ILE A 205 -6.07 0.73 29.27
CA ILE A 205 -5.03 0.69 30.30
C ILE A 205 -5.55 1.34 31.58
N GLU A 206 -6.21 2.50 31.49
CA GLU A 206 -6.78 3.20 32.63
C GLU A 206 -7.89 2.41 33.32
N ALA A 207 -8.75 1.72 32.56
CA ALA A 207 -9.79 0.86 33.12
C ALA A 207 -9.22 -0.35 33.88
N LEU A 208 -8.08 -0.89 33.44
CA LEU A 208 -7.43 -2.02 34.10
C LEU A 208 -6.56 -1.59 35.28
N ASP A 209 -6.05 -0.36 35.28
CA ASP A 209 -5.13 0.21 36.28
C ASP A 209 -4.02 -0.77 36.69
N PRO A 210 -3.18 -1.20 35.73
CA PRO A 210 -2.14 -2.17 36.02
C PRO A 210 -1.00 -1.51 36.79
N GLN A 211 -0.37 -2.25 37.71
CA GLN A 211 0.75 -1.75 38.50
C GLN A 211 2.09 -2.31 37.99
N PRO A 212 3.21 -1.57 38.14
CA PRO A 212 4.53 -2.08 37.76
C PRO A 212 4.88 -3.39 38.50
N GLY A 213 5.26 -4.42 37.74
CA GLY A 213 5.63 -5.74 38.29
C GLY A 213 4.46 -6.61 38.78
N GLU A 214 3.22 -6.16 38.59
CA GLU A 214 2.03 -6.87 39.07
C GLU A 214 1.87 -8.26 38.44
N ASP A 215 2.24 -8.42 37.17
CA ASP A 215 2.18 -9.69 36.45
C ASP A 215 3.08 -10.77 37.06
N ALA A 216 4.30 -10.39 37.46
CA ALA A 216 5.25 -11.27 38.12
C ALA A 216 4.79 -11.66 39.53
N ASP A 217 4.29 -10.68 40.30
CA ASP A 217 3.79 -10.90 41.66
C ASP A 217 2.56 -11.83 41.66
N LEU A 218 1.62 -11.61 40.73
CA LEU A 218 0.45 -12.48 40.58
C LEU A 218 0.81 -13.88 40.10
N ALA A 219 1.80 -14.03 39.21
CA ALA A 219 2.27 -15.34 38.79
C ALA A 219 2.84 -16.14 39.97
N GLN A 220 3.68 -15.53 40.81
CA GLN A 220 4.21 -16.16 42.02
C GLN A 220 3.09 -16.49 43.02
N ARG A 221 2.11 -15.59 43.19
CA ARG A 221 0.97 -15.84 44.08
C ARG A 221 0.10 -17.00 43.58
N ALA A 222 -0.18 -17.05 42.27
CA ALA A 222 -0.96 -18.11 41.64
C ALA A 222 -0.31 -19.48 41.83
N GLU A 223 1.01 -19.59 41.63
CA GLU A 223 1.74 -20.85 41.81
C GLU A 223 1.60 -21.38 43.26
N ARG A 224 1.76 -20.51 44.26
CA ARG A 224 1.60 -20.90 45.67
C ARG A 224 0.17 -21.36 45.98
N LEU A 225 -0.82 -20.63 45.48
CA LEU A 225 -2.23 -20.95 45.70
C LEU A 225 -2.67 -22.23 44.97
N ALA A 226 -2.16 -22.46 43.76
CA ALA A 226 -2.44 -23.67 42.99
C ALA A 226 -1.89 -24.93 43.69
N ASN A 227 -0.68 -24.86 44.24
CA ASN A 227 -0.11 -25.95 45.03
C ASN A 227 -0.94 -26.24 46.28
N ALA A 228 -1.44 -25.22 46.97
CA ALA A 228 -2.31 -25.38 48.13
C ALA A 228 -3.65 -26.04 47.75
N GLU A 229 -4.25 -25.64 46.62
CA GLU A 229 -5.49 -26.24 46.12
C GLU A 229 -5.31 -27.70 45.69
N GLU A 230 -4.19 -28.06 45.05
CA GLU A 230 -3.87 -29.46 44.74
C GLU A 230 -3.80 -30.31 46.01
N LEU A 231 -3.13 -29.81 47.06
CA LEU A 231 -3.05 -30.49 48.35
C LEU A 231 -4.43 -30.65 49.00
N ARG A 232 -5.27 -29.61 48.91
CA ARG A 232 -6.64 -29.62 49.45
C ARG A 232 -7.52 -30.64 48.73
N VAL A 233 -7.49 -30.67 47.39
CA VAL A 233 -8.25 -31.64 46.59
C VAL A 233 -7.79 -33.07 46.88
N ALA A 234 -6.47 -33.30 46.99
CA ALA A 234 -5.93 -34.61 47.33
C ALA A 234 -6.38 -35.08 48.72
N ALA A 235 -6.28 -34.20 49.73
CA ALA A 235 -6.70 -34.50 51.09
C ALA A 235 -8.23 -34.71 51.19
N ALA A 236 -9.04 -33.90 50.52
CA ALA A 236 -10.50 -34.04 50.50
C ALA A 236 -10.92 -35.36 49.84
N THR A 237 -10.28 -35.73 48.73
CA THR A 237 -10.52 -37.01 48.05
C THR A 237 -10.13 -38.20 48.93
N ALA A 238 -8.98 -38.12 49.61
CA ALA A 238 -8.56 -39.16 50.55
C ALA A 238 -9.50 -39.28 51.76
N HIS A 239 -9.92 -38.16 52.34
CA HIS A 239 -10.88 -38.12 53.44
C HIS A 239 -12.20 -38.78 53.04
N ALA A 240 -12.81 -38.36 51.92
CA ALA A 240 -14.08 -38.90 51.46
C ALA A 240 -14.01 -40.41 51.17
N ALA A 241 -12.87 -40.93 50.71
CA ALA A 241 -12.68 -42.36 50.50
C ALA A 241 -12.56 -43.16 51.81
N LEU A 242 -12.03 -42.54 52.87
CA LEU A 242 -11.85 -43.17 54.19
C LEU A 242 -13.11 -43.06 55.07
N SER A 243 -13.69 -41.86 55.13
CA SER A 243 -14.85 -41.47 55.94
C SER A 243 -15.71 -40.47 55.14
N SER A 244 -16.82 -40.96 54.61
CA SER A 244 -17.76 -40.15 53.83
C SER A 244 -18.85 -39.60 54.75
N ASP A 245 -19.17 -38.32 54.63
CA ASP A 245 -20.34 -37.71 55.27
C ASP A 245 -21.65 -37.96 54.48
N ASP A 246 -21.53 -38.41 53.22
CA ASP A 246 -22.64 -38.82 52.36
C ASP A 246 -22.91 -40.34 52.46
N ASP A 247 -24.07 -40.80 51.97
CA ASP A 247 -24.47 -42.22 51.84
C ASP A 247 -23.59 -43.06 50.86
N GLN A 248 -22.42 -42.55 50.46
CA GLN A 248 -21.46 -43.29 49.65
C GLN A 248 -20.71 -44.34 50.50
N PRO A 249 -20.37 -45.51 49.93
CA PRO A 249 -19.54 -46.48 50.64
C PRO A 249 -18.13 -45.92 50.89
N ASP A 250 -17.72 -45.87 52.15
CA ASP A 250 -16.36 -45.50 52.56
C ASP A 250 -15.60 -46.71 53.15
N ALA A 251 -14.28 -46.56 53.30
CA ALA A 251 -13.44 -47.66 53.79
C ALA A 251 -13.84 -48.09 55.22
N ILE A 252 -14.12 -47.14 56.11
CA ILE A 252 -14.47 -47.42 57.51
C ILE A 252 -15.79 -48.20 57.60
N GLY A 253 -16.81 -47.77 56.87
CA GLY A 253 -18.13 -48.41 56.80
C GLY A 253 -18.06 -49.79 56.16
N LEU A 254 -17.29 -49.95 55.08
CA LEU A 254 -17.07 -51.27 54.45
C LEU A 254 -16.33 -52.24 55.38
N LEU A 255 -15.32 -51.77 56.11
CA LEU A 255 -14.61 -52.57 57.12
C LEU A 255 -15.55 -52.95 58.29
N ALA A 256 -16.38 -52.01 58.75
CA ALA A 256 -17.35 -52.26 59.81
C ALA A 256 -18.41 -53.31 59.40
N GLU A 257 -18.89 -53.26 58.16
CA GLU A 257 -19.83 -54.26 57.64
C GLU A 257 -19.17 -55.63 57.47
N ALA A 258 -17.96 -55.69 56.89
CA ALA A 258 -17.20 -56.93 56.75
C ALA A 258 -16.98 -57.59 58.12
N ARG A 259 -16.57 -56.81 59.13
CA ARG A 259 -16.42 -57.27 60.51
C ARG A 259 -17.72 -57.84 61.07
N ARG A 260 -18.85 -57.13 60.95
CA ARG A 260 -20.18 -57.61 61.41
C ARG A 260 -20.62 -58.91 60.74
N VAL A 261 -20.31 -59.09 59.46
CA VAL A 261 -20.63 -60.34 58.73
C VAL A 261 -19.81 -61.51 59.30
N LEU A 262 -18.52 -61.31 59.56
CA LEU A 262 -17.65 -62.34 60.13
C LEU A 262 -18.00 -62.68 61.59
N GLU A 263 -18.27 -61.68 62.43
CA GLU A 263 -18.65 -61.86 63.85
C GLU A 263 -19.92 -62.71 64.00
N ARG A 264 -20.89 -62.58 63.09
CA ARG A 264 -22.11 -63.41 63.09
C ARG A 264 -21.82 -64.91 62.91
N SER A 265 -20.74 -65.26 62.23
CA SER A 265 -20.34 -66.65 61.95
C SER A 265 -19.22 -67.16 62.87
N ALA A 266 -18.63 -66.28 63.69
CA ALA A 266 -17.48 -66.57 64.55
C ALA A 266 -17.72 -67.68 65.59
N HIS A 267 -18.98 -67.90 66.01
CA HIS A 267 -19.35 -68.99 66.93
C HIS A 267 -19.16 -70.39 66.32
N ASN A 268 -19.06 -70.50 64.99
CA ASN A 268 -18.93 -71.75 64.27
C ASN A 268 -17.50 -72.03 63.78
N ASP A 269 -16.62 -71.03 63.76
CA ASP A 269 -15.25 -71.14 63.26
C ASP A 269 -14.34 -70.09 63.92
N THR A 270 -13.35 -70.56 64.70
CA THR A 270 -12.36 -69.73 65.40
C THR A 270 -11.54 -68.87 64.43
N ARG A 271 -11.28 -69.34 63.21
CA ARG A 271 -10.55 -68.58 62.19
C ARG A 271 -11.32 -67.35 61.72
N LEU A 272 -12.66 -67.42 61.67
CA LEU A 272 -13.49 -66.26 61.34
C LEU A 272 -13.49 -65.21 62.46
N ALA A 273 -13.36 -65.64 63.72
CA ALA A 273 -13.19 -64.73 64.85
C ALA A 273 -11.87 -63.95 64.77
N GLU A 274 -10.76 -64.65 64.49
CA GLU A 274 -9.44 -64.03 64.28
C GLU A 274 -9.44 -63.04 63.10
N LEU A 275 -10.10 -63.38 61.99
CA LEU A 275 -10.24 -62.47 60.84
C LEU A 275 -11.11 -61.24 61.17
N ALA A 276 -12.18 -61.40 61.97
CA ALA A 276 -13.00 -60.28 62.40
C ALA A 276 -12.23 -59.29 63.28
N GLU A 277 -11.37 -59.79 64.17
CA GLU A 277 -10.49 -58.98 65.00
C GLU A 277 -9.48 -58.20 64.15
N GLN A 278 -8.83 -58.86 63.19
CA GLN A 278 -7.92 -58.19 62.24
C GLN A 278 -8.61 -57.10 61.42
N ILE A 279 -9.84 -57.33 60.93
CA ILE A 279 -10.62 -56.29 60.22
C ILE A 279 -10.97 -55.14 61.17
N GLY A 280 -11.26 -55.43 62.44
CA GLY A 280 -11.48 -54.41 63.47
C GLY A 280 -10.26 -53.51 63.67
N GLU A 281 -9.06 -54.09 63.76
CA GLU A 281 -7.80 -53.33 63.85
C GLU A 281 -7.58 -52.43 62.62
N LEU A 282 -7.86 -52.94 61.41
CA LEU A 282 -7.80 -52.13 60.19
C LEU A 282 -8.81 -50.97 60.22
N GLY A 283 -10.02 -51.20 60.74
CA GLY A 283 -11.04 -50.17 60.90
C GLY A 283 -10.60 -49.04 61.84
N TYR A 284 -10.01 -49.37 62.98
CA TYR A 284 -9.45 -48.35 63.88
C TYR A 284 -8.32 -47.56 63.21
N ARG A 285 -7.42 -48.26 62.49
CA ARG A 285 -6.32 -47.59 61.78
C ARG A 285 -6.82 -46.66 60.67
N ALA A 286 -7.87 -47.05 59.95
CA ALA A 286 -8.50 -46.20 58.94
C ALA A 286 -9.14 -44.95 59.56
N ALA A 287 -9.81 -45.08 60.71
CA ALA A 287 -10.40 -43.97 61.44
C ALA A 287 -9.36 -42.96 61.93
N ASP A 288 -8.23 -43.43 62.46
CA ASP A 288 -7.12 -42.55 62.87
C ASP A 288 -6.60 -41.72 61.68
N ILE A 289 -6.36 -42.36 60.53
CA ILE A 289 -5.88 -41.69 59.31
C ILE A 289 -6.93 -40.70 58.81
N ALA A 290 -8.22 -41.06 58.81
CA ALA A 290 -9.29 -40.15 58.41
C ALA A 290 -9.31 -38.88 59.28
N ALA A 291 -9.16 -39.02 60.60
CA ALA A 291 -9.09 -37.90 61.53
C ALA A 291 -7.84 -37.01 61.28
N GLU A 292 -6.67 -37.61 61.01
CA GLU A 292 -5.47 -36.86 60.64
C GLU A 292 -5.65 -36.07 59.33
N VAL A 293 -6.23 -36.69 58.30
CA VAL A 293 -6.52 -36.02 57.02
C VAL A 293 -7.56 -34.91 57.18
N SER A 294 -8.57 -35.12 58.03
CA SER A 294 -9.58 -34.11 58.37
C SER A 294 -8.95 -32.89 59.06
N GLY A 295 -8.06 -33.10 60.02
CA GLY A 295 -7.29 -32.03 60.66
C GLY A 295 -6.42 -31.26 59.66
N TYR A 296 -5.74 -31.97 58.77
CA TYR A 296 -4.94 -31.36 57.71
C TYR A 296 -5.77 -30.50 56.74
N LEU A 297 -7.00 -30.91 56.41
CA LEU A 297 -7.93 -30.11 55.60
C LEU A 297 -8.35 -28.83 56.30
N ALA A 298 -8.65 -28.89 57.60
CA ALA A 298 -9.02 -27.72 58.38
C ALA A 298 -7.90 -26.66 58.41
N ASP A 299 -6.64 -27.10 58.49
CA ASP A 299 -5.47 -26.22 58.43
C ASP A 299 -5.29 -25.57 57.04
N LEU A 300 -5.65 -26.27 55.96
CA LEU A 300 -5.59 -25.74 54.60
C LEU A 300 -6.71 -24.74 54.29
N ASP A 301 -7.92 -24.95 54.80
CA ASP A 301 -9.08 -24.09 54.54
C ASP A 301 -8.92 -22.66 55.09
N GLU A 302 -8.07 -22.43 56.09
CA GLU A 302 -7.71 -21.08 56.56
C GLU A 302 -7.04 -20.22 55.46
N THR A 303 -6.51 -20.83 54.39
CA THR A 303 -5.86 -20.12 53.26
C THR A 303 -6.77 -19.81 52.05
N GLY A 304 -8.05 -20.23 52.09
CA GLY A 304 -9.13 -19.66 51.25
C GLY A 304 -9.11 -19.97 49.74
N PRO A 305 -9.98 -20.85 49.21
CA PRO A 305 -10.06 -21.19 47.78
C PRO A 305 -10.50 -20.04 46.85
N HIS A 306 -11.14 -19.00 47.39
CA HIS A 306 -11.57 -17.83 46.61
C HIS A 306 -10.41 -16.96 46.11
N GLU A 307 -9.25 -17.04 46.75
CA GLU A 307 -8.10 -16.21 46.36
C GLU A 307 -7.50 -16.65 45.02
N LEU A 308 -7.43 -17.96 44.74
CA LEU A 308 -6.84 -18.46 43.50
C LEU A 308 -7.65 -18.01 42.28
N ALA A 309 -8.98 -18.09 42.35
CA ALA A 309 -9.87 -17.66 41.28
C ALA A 309 -9.72 -16.16 40.97
N ALA A 310 -9.67 -15.32 42.01
CA ALA A 310 -9.47 -13.87 41.85
C ALA A 310 -8.10 -13.52 41.25
N VAL A 311 -7.04 -14.23 41.66
CA VAL A 311 -5.69 -14.05 41.10
C VAL A 311 -5.66 -14.47 39.63
N GLU A 312 -6.25 -15.61 39.27
CA GLU A 312 -6.32 -16.07 37.88
C GLU A 312 -7.15 -15.13 37.00
N GLU A 313 -8.25 -14.58 37.51
CA GLU A 313 -9.05 -13.57 36.80
C GLU A 313 -8.24 -12.30 36.52
N ARG A 314 -7.52 -11.78 37.53
CA ARG A 314 -6.64 -10.61 37.36
C ARG A 314 -5.49 -10.90 36.38
N ARG A 315 -4.88 -12.09 36.45
CA ARG A 315 -3.84 -12.52 35.50
C ARG A 315 -4.37 -12.63 34.08
N ALA A 316 -5.59 -13.12 33.89
CA ALA A 316 -6.22 -13.18 32.58
C ALA A 316 -6.45 -11.79 31.98
N ALA A 317 -6.89 -10.83 32.79
CA ALA A 317 -7.08 -9.45 32.38
C ALA A 317 -5.75 -8.77 31.99
N LEU A 318 -4.71 -8.89 32.83
CA LEU A 318 -3.35 -8.40 32.50
C LEU A 318 -2.78 -9.09 31.26
N GLY A 319 -3.00 -10.40 31.11
CA GLY A 319 -2.55 -11.15 29.94
C GLY A 319 -3.21 -10.67 28.64
N ALA A 320 -4.45 -10.18 28.68
CA ALA A 320 -5.08 -9.56 27.52
C ALA A 320 -4.40 -8.24 27.13
N LEU A 321 -4.08 -7.40 28.13
CA LEU A 321 -3.34 -6.16 27.92
C LEU A 321 -1.94 -6.42 27.35
N ILE A 322 -1.19 -7.36 27.94
CA ILE A 322 0.16 -7.73 27.49
C ILE A 322 0.15 -8.24 26.04
N ARG A 323 -0.85 -9.03 25.64
CA ARG A 323 -0.97 -9.50 24.24
C ARG A 323 -1.14 -8.35 23.25
N ARG A 324 -1.77 -7.25 23.65
CA ARG A 324 -2.02 -6.08 22.79
C ARG A 324 -0.81 -5.13 22.74
N HIS A 325 -0.11 -4.95 23.86
CA HIS A 325 0.97 -3.96 23.98
C HIS A 325 2.39 -4.54 23.99
N GLY A 326 2.55 -5.87 24.01
CA GLY A 326 3.84 -6.57 24.02
C GLY A 326 4.26 -6.97 25.43
N THR A 327 4.49 -5.99 26.30
CA THR A 327 4.81 -6.19 27.72
C THR A 327 3.96 -5.28 28.62
N LEU A 328 3.94 -5.58 29.92
CA LEU A 328 3.30 -4.70 30.90
C LEU A 328 4.00 -3.35 30.98
N ASP A 329 5.34 -3.33 30.89
CA ASP A 329 6.13 -2.10 30.89
C ASP A 329 5.83 -1.22 29.66
N ASP A 330 5.60 -1.83 28.49
CA ASP A 330 5.21 -1.11 27.27
C ASP A 330 3.82 -0.45 27.43
N ALA A 331 2.86 -1.14 28.03
CA ALA A 331 1.54 -0.56 28.32
C ALA A 331 1.64 0.61 29.32
N LEU A 332 2.45 0.46 30.38
CA LEU A 332 2.71 1.52 31.35
C LEU A 332 3.48 2.71 30.73
N ALA A 333 4.36 2.46 29.77
CA ALA A 333 5.01 3.51 29.00
C ALA A 333 4.01 4.28 28.13
N LEU A 334 3.11 3.56 27.46
CA LEU A 334 2.05 4.17 26.68
C LEU A 334 1.15 5.06 27.55
N GLN A 335 0.78 4.61 28.76
CA GLN A 335 0.00 5.42 29.70
C GLN A 335 0.70 6.72 30.10
N ARG A 336 2.03 6.69 30.29
CA ARG A 336 2.83 7.86 30.67
C ARG A 336 2.97 8.86 29.53
N ASP A 337 3.26 8.37 28.33
CA ASP A 337 3.68 9.21 27.21
C ASP A 337 2.52 9.55 26.24
N GLY A 338 1.47 8.73 26.23
CA GLY A 338 0.36 8.82 25.28
C GLY A 338 -0.45 10.12 25.35
N GLY A 339 -0.57 10.72 26.54
CA GLY A 339 -1.25 12.02 26.69
C GLY A 339 -0.54 13.16 25.97
N SER A 340 0.80 13.16 25.97
CA SER A 340 1.58 14.16 25.23
C SER A 340 1.45 13.96 23.72
N ARG A 341 1.46 12.69 23.28
CA ARG A 341 1.26 12.35 21.87
C ARG A 341 -0.12 12.73 21.36
N LEU A 342 -1.17 12.53 22.16
CA LEU A 342 -2.53 12.99 21.80
C LEU A 342 -2.60 14.50 21.59
N LEU A 343 -1.95 15.28 22.46
CA LEU A 343 -1.90 16.74 22.33
C LEU A 343 -1.19 17.18 21.03
N GLU A 344 -0.11 16.47 20.62
CA GLU A 344 0.56 16.73 19.35
C GLU A 344 -0.31 16.39 18.13
N LEU A 345 -1.18 15.38 18.24
CA LEU A 345 -2.02 14.91 17.14
C LEU A 345 -3.23 15.82 16.87
N ASP A 346 -3.73 16.54 17.89
CA ASP A 346 -4.94 17.38 17.80
C ASP A 346 -4.69 18.81 17.21
N ASP A 347 -3.45 19.22 16.93
CA ASP A 347 -3.06 20.63 16.67
C ASP A 347 -3.12 21.15 15.21
N ASP A 348 -4.14 20.84 14.40
CA ASP A 348 -4.19 21.37 12.99
C ASP A 348 -5.57 21.72 12.40
N SER A 349 -6.63 21.72 13.21
CA SER A 349 -8.01 21.91 12.71
C SER A 349 -8.26 23.31 12.12
N ASP A 350 -7.74 24.36 12.76
CA ASP A 350 -7.98 25.76 12.36
C ASP A 350 -7.39 26.10 10.98
N ARG A 351 -6.27 25.47 10.60
CA ARG A 351 -5.62 25.72 9.31
C ARG A 351 -6.40 25.11 8.16
N ILE A 352 -6.96 23.92 8.37
CA ILE A 352 -7.78 23.20 7.39
C ILE A 352 -9.09 23.96 7.13
N GLU A 353 -9.73 24.49 8.16
CA GLU A 353 -10.94 25.32 7.99
C GLU A 353 -10.67 26.56 7.12
N ARG A 354 -9.56 27.27 7.38
CA ARG A 354 -9.16 28.43 6.56
C ARG A 354 -8.88 28.05 5.10
N LEU A 355 -8.17 26.95 4.87
CA LEU A 355 -7.86 26.48 3.51
C LEU A 355 -9.10 25.97 2.77
N THR A 356 -10.06 25.36 3.47
CA THR A 356 -11.35 24.93 2.91
C THR A 356 -12.15 26.15 2.43
N ALA A 357 -12.23 27.21 3.24
CA ALA A 357 -12.85 28.46 2.83
C ALA A 357 -12.11 29.10 1.63
N SER A 358 -10.77 29.09 1.65
CA SER A 358 -9.97 29.58 0.53
C SER A 358 -10.18 28.77 -0.76
N GLN A 359 -10.38 27.46 -0.67
CA GLN A 359 -10.66 26.60 -1.81
C GLN A 359 -12.01 26.94 -2.45
N ALA A 360 -13.03 27.18 -1.63
CA ALA A 360 -14.35 27.61 -2.11
C ALA A 360 -14.27 28.93 -2.87
N HIS A 361 -13.56 29.93 -2.31
CA HIS A 361 -13.36 31.21 -3.00
C HIS A 361 -12.53 31.09 -4.28
N ALA A 362 -11.49 30.24 -4.30
CA ALA A 362 -10.70 29.99 -5.49
C ALA A 362 -11.54 29.32 -6.61
N ALA A 363 -12.47 28.43 -6.24
CA ALA A 363 -13.40 27.81 -7.19
C ALA A 363 -14.37 28.83 -7.78
N GLU A 364 -14.96 29.71 -6.95
CA GLU A 364 -15.83 30.80 -7.41
C GLU A 364 -15.10 31.74 -8.39
N ALA A 365 -13.86 32.11 -8.06
CA ALA A 365 -13.03 32.95 -8.93
C ALA A 365 -12.67 32.26 -10.25
N LEU A 366 -12.38 30.96 -10.22
CA LEU A 366 -12.10 30.16 -11.41
C LEU A 366 -13.33 30.06 -12.33
N ASP A 367 -14.52 29.83 -11.78
CA ASP A 367 -15.77 29.77 -12.55
C ASP A 367 -16.13 31.11 -13.18
N ALA A 368 -15.90 32.21 -12.46
CA ALA A 368 -16.07 33.57 -12.99
C ALA A 368 -15.10 33.84 -14.15
N ALA A 369 -13.82 33.51 -14.00
CA ALA A 369 -12.81 33.66 -15.05
C ALA A 369 -13.10 32.75 -16.27
N ALA A 370 -13.57 31.51 -16.04
CA ALA A 370 -13.97 30.59 -17.10
C ALA A 370 -15.16 31.12 -17.90
N SER A 371 -16.14 31.71 -17.22
CA SER A 371 -17.29 32.35 -17.85
C SER A 371 -16.88 33.58 -18.67
N ALA A 372 -16.01 34.44 -18.13
CA ALA A 372 -15.47 35.60 -18.86
C ALA A 372 -14.71 35.17 -20.13
N LEU A 373 -13.83 34.17 -20.02
CA LEU A 373 -13.09 33.60 -21.17
C LEU A 373 -14.03 32.99 -22.21
N THR A 374 -15.09 32.30 -21.77
CA THR A 374 -16.09 31.71 -22.66
C THR A 374 -16.83 32.80 -23.43
N THR A 375 -17.30 33.84 -22.75
CA THR A 375 -17.96 34.99 -23.38
C THR A 375 -17.04 35.65 -24.42
N ALA A 376 -15.79 35.94 -24.06
CA ALA A 376 -14.82 36.56 -24.97
C ALA A 376 -14.56 35.70 -26.22
N ARG A 377 -14.48 34.37 -26.07
CA ARG A 377 -14.33 33.44 -27.20
C ARG A 377 -15.58 33.39 -28.09
N VAL A 378 -16.77 33.39 -27.51
CA VAL A 378 -18.05 33.36 -28.25
C VAL A 378 -18.22 34.65 -29.05
N GLU A 379 -17.94 35.82 -28.47
CA GLU A 379 -17.97 37.10 -29.18
C GLU A 379 -16.94 37.13 -30.32
N ALA A 380 -15.72 36.63 -30.06
CA ALA A 380 -14.69 36.57 -31.08
C ALA A 380 -15.07 35.67 -32.26
N ALA A 381 -15.78 34.55 -32.00
CA ALA A 381 -16.21 33.60 -33.02
C ALA A 381 -17.34 34.14 -33.94
N GLN A 382 -17.98 35.25 -33.59
CA GLN A 382 -19.00 35.91 -34.42
C GLN A 382 -18.41 36.89 -35.44
N ARG A 383 -17.11 37.22 -35.33
CA ARG A 383 -16.38 38.10 -36.24
C ARG A 383 -15.66 37.27 -37.30
#